data_AF-A0A6N7FAP4-F1
#
_entry.id   AF-A0A6N7FAP4-F1
#
_cell.length_a   1.000
_cell.length_b   1.000
_cell.length_c   1.000
_cell.angle_alpha   90.00
_cell.angle_beta   90.00
_cell.angle_gamma   90.00
#
_symmetry.space_group_name_H-M   'P 1'
#
loop_
_entity.id
_entity.type
_entity.pdbx_description
1 polymer ?
#
loop_
_entity_poly.entity_id
_entity_poly.type
_entity_poly.pdbx_seq_one_letter_code
_entity_poly.pdbx_strand_id
1 'polypeptide(L)' 'MGKDPQRPQAQRPASQVRIDGEPDLASATLEEWLAYRRSLAALPQNDENVRIAIAVADAQIARLR' A
#
# COMPACT_ATOMS: atom_id res chain seq x y z
N MET A 1 -42.90 6.49 -21.98
CA MET A 1 -42.00 7.51 -21.42
C MET A 1 -41.96 7.31 -19.91
N GLY A 2 -40.77 7.04 -19.37
CA GLY A 2 -40.51 6.91 -17.93
C GLY A 2 -39.03 6.63 -17.80
N LYS A 3 -38.23 7.69 -17.77
CA LYS A 3 -36.77 7.63 -17.72
C LYS A 3 -36.32 7.15 -16.34
N ASP A 4 -35.34 6.26 -16.31
CA ASP A 4 -34.62 5.83 -15.11
C ASP A 4 -34.15 7.00 -14.24
N PRO A 5 -33.86 6.72 -12.95
CA PRO A 5 -32.54 7.04 -12.49
C PRO A 5 -31.83 5.77 -12.03
N GLN A 6 -30.85 5.40 -12.84
CA GLN A 6 -29.73 4.53 -12.54
C GLN A 6 -29.22 4.82 -11.12
N ARG A 7 -29.37 3.86 -10.20
CA ARG A 7 -28.72 3.90 -8.88
C ARG A 7 -27.25 4.28 -9.08
N PRO A 8 -26.67 5.20 -8.30
CA PRO A 8 -25.23 5.34 -8.28
C PRO A 8 -24.67 4.00 -7.81
N GLN A 9 -24.06 3.27 -8.74
CA GLN A 9 -23.20 2.15 -8.39
C GLN A 9 -22.16 2.74 -7.46
N ALA A 10 -22.27 2.40 -6.16
CA ALA A 10 -21.25 2.71 -5.18
C ALA A 10 -19.92 2.37 -5.83
N GLN A 11 -19.08 3.40 -5.95
CA GLN A 11 -17.77 3.33 -6.57
C GLN A 11 -17.08 2.12 -5.96
N ARG A 12 -16.96 1.03 -6.73
CA ARG A 12 -16.10 -0.07 -6.33
C ARG A 12 -14.75 0.59 -6.06
N PRO A 13 -14.17 0.48 -4.84
CA PRO A 13 -12.84 1.03 -4.63
C PRO A 13 -11.98 0.45 -5.75
N ALA A 14 -11.28 1.33 -6.48
CA ALA A 14 -10.32 0.93 -7.49
C ALA A 14 -9.50 -0.21 -6.88
N SER A 15 -9.48 -1.36 -7.57
CA SER A 15 -8.94 -2.63 -7.09
C SER A 15 -7.71 -2.39 -6.21
N GLN A 16 -7.87 -2.55 -4.89
CA GLN A 16 -6.79 -2.28 -3.94
C GLN A 16 -5.55 -3.07 -4.34
N VAL A 17 -4.40 -2.40 -4.36
CA VAL A 17 -3.13 -3.06 -4.66
C VAL A 17 -2.84 -4.06 -3.54
N ARG A 18 -2.71 -5.32 -3.91
CA ARG A 18 -2.15 -6.35 -3.03
C ARG A 18 -0.64 -6.14 -2.99
N ILE A 19 -0.12 -6.01 -1.78
CA ILE A 19 1.31 -5.83 -1.52
C ILE A 19 1.79 -7.12 -0.88
N ASP A 20 2.82 -7.72 -1.47
CA ASP A 20 3.46 -8.92 -0.97
C ASP A 20 4.95 -8.61 -0.67
N GLY A 21 5.60 -9.47 0.11
CA GLY A 21 7.03 -9.33 0.43
C GLY A 21 7.35 -8.36 1.56
N GLU A 22 6.39 -8.07 2.45
CA GLU A 22 6.65 -7.35 3.68
C GLU A 22 7.67 -8.14 4.55
N PRO A 23 8.77 -7.49 4.99
CA PRO A 23 9.74 -8.12 5.88
C PRO A 23 9.15 -8.44 7.27
N ASP A 24 9.75 -9.40 7.97
CA ASP A 24 9.34 -9.73 9.34
C ASP A 24 9.60 -8.55 10.30
N LEU A 25 8.56 -8.13 11.03
CA LEU A 25 8.62 -6.97 11.93
C LEU A 25 9.62 -7.11 13.09
N ALA A 26 9.89 -8.35 13.52
CA ALA A 26 10.72 -8.63 14.68
C ALA A 26 12.19 -8.90 14.31
N SER A 27 12.43 -9.58 13.18
CA SER A 27 13.76 -10.07 12.80
C SER A 27 14.37 -9.43 11.55
N ALA A 28 13.60 -8.71 10.74
CA ALA A 28 14.14 -8.15 9.50
C ALA A 28 15.18 -7.05 9.78
N THR A 29 16.19 -7.04 8.93
CA THR A 29 17.31 -6.12 8.94
C THR A 29 16.97 -4.77 8.31
N LEU A 30 17.79 -3.75 8.58
CA LEU A 30 17.66 -2.44 7.96
C LEU A 30 17.72 -2.53 6.42
N GLU A 31 18.57 -3.41 5.87
CA GLU A 31 18.71 -3.60 4.43
C GLU A 31 17.43 -4.16 3.79
N GLU A 32 16.79 -5.14 4.44
CA GLU A 32 15.53 -5.71 3.98
C GLU A 32 14.40 -4.67 3.97
N TRP A 33 14.30 -3.83 5.01
CA TRP A 33 13.33 -2.72 5.04
C TRP A 33 13.60 -1.67 3.96
N LEU A 34 14.87 -1.34 3.69
CA LEU A 34 15.24 -0.44 2.60
C LEU A 34 14.90 -1.02 1.23
N ALA A 35 15.11 -2.32 1.03
CA ALA A 35 14.77 -3.03 -0.20
C ALA A 35 13.24 -3.06 -0.41
N TYR A 36 12.47 -3.39 0.64
CA TYR A 36 11.01 -3.37 0.60
C TYR A 36 10.47 -1.96 0.32
N ARG A 37 10.95 -0.93 1.00
CA ARG A 37 10.55 0.46 0.72
C ARG A 37 10.82 0.86 -0.73
N ARG A 38 11.92 0.38 -1.32
CA ARG A 38 12.24 0.63 -2.73
C ARG A 38 11.27 -0.07 -3.69
N SER A 39 10.83 -1.29 -3.38
CA SER A 39 9.85 -1.99 -4.23
C SER A 39 8.48 -1.30 -4.21
N LEU A 40 8.07 -0.74 -3.07
CA LEU A 40 6.82 0.02 -2.94
C LEU A 40 6.78 1.29 -3.82
N ALA A 41 7.94 1.88 -4.15
CA ALA A 41 8.02 3.05 -5.01
C ALA A 41 7.58 2.77 -6.46
N ALA A 42 7.56 1.50 -6.88
CA ALA A 42 7.08 1.08 -8.20
C ALA A 42 5.54 0.89 -8.25
N LEU A 43 4.85 0.95 -7.11
CA LEU A 43 3.41 0.75 -7.01
C LEU A 43 2.64 2.09 -7.14
N PRO A 44 1.32 2.06 -7.42
CA PRO A 44 0.49 3.26 -7.45
C PRO A 44 0.49 4.00 -6.10
N GLN A 45 1.12 5.18 -6.05
CA GLN A 45 1.30 5.95 -4.81
C GLN A 45 0.00 6.55 -4.26
N ASN A 46 -1.06 6.59 -5.06
CA ASN A 46 -2.40 7.00 -4.65
C ASN A 46 -3.21 5.88 -3.97
N ASP A 47 -2.75 4.63 -4.07
CA ASP A 47 -3.37 3.50 -3.38
C ASP A 47 -3.14 3.61 -1.87
N GLU A 48 -4.19 3.34 -1.09
CA GLU A 48 -4.14 3.44 0.37
C GLU A 48 -3.22 2.38 1.00
N ASN A 49 -3.24 1.14 0.50
CA ASN A 49 -2.39 0.08 1.01
C ASN A 49 -0.91 0.41 0.77
N VAL A 50 -0.60 0.97 -0.39
CA VAL A 50 0.78 1.39 -0.74
C VAL A 50 1.26 2.47 0.21
N ARG A 51 0.42 3.48 0.49
CA ARG A 51 0.76 4.54 1.44
C ARG A 51 0.98 4.02 2.86
N ILE A 52 0.15 3.08 3.31
CA ILE A 52 0.31 2.44 4.63
C ILE A 52 1.62 1.64 4.68
N ALA A 53 1.89 0.80 3.67
CA ALA A 53 3.10 -0.01 3.62
C ALA A 53 4.38 0.85 3.61
N ILE A 54 4.37 1.99 2.92
CA ILE A 54 5.48 2.95 2.93
C ILE A 54 5.69 3.51 4.34
N ALA A 55 4.61 3.93 5.02
CA ALA A 55 4.70 4.46 6.37
C ALA A 55 5.24 3.43 7.37
N VAL A 56 4.84 2.16 7.24
CA VAL A 56 5.39 1.06 8.05
C VAL A 56 6.88 0.87 7.77
N ALA A 57 7.29 0.82 6.51
CA ALA A 57 8.69 0.65 6.15
C ALA A 57 9.56 1.82 6.64
N ASP A 58 9.09 3.06 6.49
CA ASP A 58 9.79 4.25 6.98
C ASP A 58 9.94 4.24 8.51
N ALA A 59 8.92 3.80 9.25
CA ALA A 59 9.00 3.66 10.70
C ALA A 59 10.02 2.59 11.14
N GLN A 60 10.06 1.44 10.45
CA GLN A 60 11.04 0.38 10.74
C GLN A 60 12.47 0.80 10.38
N ILE A 61 12.66 1.49 9.25
CA ILE A 61 13.95 2.07 8.86
C ILE A 61 14.44 3.06 9.92
N ALA A 62 13.56 3.92 10.43
CA ALA A 62 13.91 4.88 11.48
C ALA A 62 14.26 4.18 12.81
N ARG A 63 13.59 3.08 13.15
CA ARG A 63 13.86 2.29 14.36
C ARG A 63 15.23 1.60 14.35
N LEU A 64 15.69 1.18 13.17
CA LEU A 64 16.91 0.37 12.98
C LEU A 64 18.16 1.20 12.66
N ARG A 65 18.03 2.51 12.51
CA ARG A 65 19.13 3.46 12.31
C ARG A 65 19.54 4.09 13.63
#